data_AF-A0A857MIE6-F1
#
_entry.id   AF-A0A857MIE6-F1
#
_cell.length_a   1.000
_cell.length_b   1.000
_cell.length_c   1.000
_cell.angle_alpha   90.00
_cell.angle_beta   90.00
_cell.angle_gamma   90.00
#
_symmetry.space_group_name_H-M   'P 1'
#
loop_
_entity.id
_entity.type
_entity.pdbx_description
1 polymer ?
#
loop_
_entity_poly.entity_id
_entity_poly.type
_entity_poly.pdbx_seq_one_letter_code
_entity_poly.pdbx_strand_id
1 'polypeptide(L)'
;MQHTWNFPDKESEQKCIDELITRIEDIGDDGVGMIAAQDVIDIVTEHLAPTIYNRGVRDARKLVLDKMQDAEFELDGLQIQQ
;
A
#
# COMPACT_ATOMS: atom_id res chain seq x y z
N MET A 1 1.76 -3.08 20.45
CA MET A 1 1.60 -3.89 19.22
C MET A 1 2.68 -3.49 18.24
N GLN A 2 3.38 -4.42 17.59
CA GLN A 2 4.29 -4.07 16.50
C GLN A 2 3.46 -3.85 15.23
N HIS A 3 3.58 -2.70 14.59
CA HIS A 3 2.93 -2.44 13.31
C HIS A 3 3.61 -3.28 12.23
N THR A 4 2.92 -4.30 11.74
CA THR A 4 3.42 -5.22 10.69
C THR A 4 3.65 -4.52 9.35
N TRP A 5 3.06 -3.34 9.17
CA TRP A 5 3.13 -2.54 7.94
C TRP A 5 3.95 -1.29 8.18
N ASN A 6 5.16 -1.24 7.60
CA ASN A 6 5.95 -0.02 7.55
C ASN A 6 5.54 0.79 6.31
N PHE A 7 4.75 1.83 6.51
CA PHE A 7 4.36 2.76 5.46
C PHE A 7 5.55 3.65 5.08
N PRO A 8 5.98 3.65 3.81
CA PRO A 8 7.07 4.50 3.36
C PRO A 8 6.66 5.97 3.30
N ASP A 9 5.36 6.23 3.09
CA ASP A 9 4.79 7.58 3.12
C ASP A 9 4.26 7.90 4.52
N LYS A 10 5.15 8.47 5.33
CA LYS A 10 4.85 8.88 6.71
C LYS A 10 3.90 10.07 6.78
N GLU A 11 3.86 10.91 5.74
CA GLU A 11 2.97 12.07 5.72
C GLU A 11 1.53 11.62 5.53
N SER A 12 1.26 10.75 4.56
CA SER A 12 -0.08 10.20 4.34
C SER A 12 -0.53 9.30 5.49
N GLU A 13 0.40 8.56 6.12
CA GLU A 13 0.13 7.80 7.36
C GLU A 13 -0.32 8.74 8.49
N GLN A 14 0.40 9.85 8.72
CA GLN A 14 0.04 10.80 9.77
C GLN A 14 -1.29 11.50 9.49
N LYS A 15 -1.52 11.95 8.25
CA LYS A 15 -2.81 12.57 7.86
C LYS A 15 -3.99 11.64 8.09
N CYS A 16 -3.85 10.37 7.68
CA CYS A 16 -4.87 9.36 7.91
C CYS A 16 -5.16 9.18 9.41
N ILE A 17 -4.11 9.14 10.25
CA ILE A 17 -4.27 9.00 11.70
C ILE A 17 -4.98 10.21 12.30
N ASP A 18 -4.57 11.42 11.94
CA ASP A 18 -5.13 12.67 12.49
C ASP A 18 -6.61 12.80 12.13
N GLU A 19 -6.99 12.47 10.90
CA GLU A 19 -8.38 12.51 10.45
C GLU A 19 -9.23 11.41 11.08
N LEU A 20 -8.67 10.21 11.26
CA LEU A 20 -9.35 9.11 11.96
C LEU A 20 -9.63 9.46 13.42
N ILE A 21 -8.64 10.05 14.12
CA ILE A 21 -8.81 10.51 15.51
C ILE A 21 -9.93 11.56 15.57
N THR A 22 -9.88 12.56 14.71
CA THR A 22 -10.91 13.61 14.62
C THR A 22 -12.30 13.00 14.41
N ARG A 23 -12.42 12.06 13.45
CA ARG A 23 -13.70 11.40 13.18
C ARG A 23 -14.22 10.59 14.36
N ILE A 24 -13.34 9.91 15.10
CA ILE A 24 -13.69 9.12 16.29
C ILE A 24 -14.13 10.05 17.44
N GLU A 25 -13.45 11.17 17.65
CA GLU A 25 -13.84 12.18 18.63
C GLU A 25 -15.22 12.77 18.32
N ASP A 26 -15.52 13.00 17.03
CA ASP A 26 -16.84 13.46 16.57
C ASP A 26 -17.97 12.44 16.78
N ILE A 27 -17.66 11.14 16.80
CA ILE A 27 -18.64 10.08 17.12
C ILE A 27 -19.01 10.14 18.61
N GLY A 28 -18.06 10.51 19.48
CA GLY A 28 -18.30 10.58 20.92
C GLY A 28 -18.79 9.25 21.51
N ASP A 29 -19.82 9.31 22.35
CA ASP A 29 -20.46 8.14 22.97
C ASP A 29 -21.56 7.51 22.08
N ASP A 30 -21.82 8.08 20.90
CA ASP A 30 -22.78 7.48 19.97
C ASP A 30 -22.20 6.16 19.43
N GLY A 31 -23.00 5.09 19.48
CA GLY A 31 -22.56 3.80 18.97
C GLY A 31 -22.15 3.89 17.49
N VAL A 32 -21.08 3.19 17.10
CA VAL A 32 -20.61 3.17 15.71
C VAL A 32 -21.65 2.48 14.82
N GLY A 33 -22.49 3.29 14.18
CA GLY A 33 -23.42 2.86 13.14
C GLY A 33 -22.71 2.63 11.80
N MET A 34 -23.46 2.13 10.81
CA MET A 34 -22.92 1.80 9.49
C MET A 34 -22.28 3.00 8.78
N ILE A 35 -22.83 4.21 8.96
CA ILE A 35 -22.29 5.44 8.37
C ILE A 35 -20.91 5.75 8.95
N ALA A 36 -20.78 5.75 10.28
CA ALA A 36 -19.50 5.98 10.95
C ALA A 36 -18.44 4.94 10.58
N ALA A 37 -18.84 3.67 10.40
CA ALA A 37 -17.96 2.63 9.90
C ALA A 37 -17.51 2.86 8.45
N GLN A 38 -18.41 3.36 7.59
CA GLN A 38 -18.08 3.72 6.22
C GLN A 38 -17.11 4.90 6.16
N ASP A 39 -17.32 5.93 6.99
CA ASP A 39 -16.43 7.09 7.05
C ASP A 39 -15.00 6.68 7.40
N VAL A 40 -14.83 5.73 8.33
CA VAL A 40 -13.51 5.17 8.66
C VAL A 40 -12.86 4.48 7.45
N ILE A 41 -13.64 3.72 6.68
CA ILE A 41 -13.14 3.08 5.45
C ILE A 41 -12.75 4.14 4.42
N ASP A 42 -13.56 5.17 4.26
CA ASP A 42 -13.34 6.25 3.29
C ASP A 42 -12.05 7.01 3.63
N ILE A 43 -11.84 7.41 4.90
CA ILE A 43 -10.59 8.04 5.37
C ILE A 43 -9.37 7.17 5.06
N VAL A 44 -9.41 5.89 5.41
CA VAL A 44 -8.28 4.97 5.18
C VAL A 44 -8.02 4.78 3.68
N THR A 45 -9.07 4.65 2.88
CA THR A 45 -8.93 4.42 1.44
C THR A 45 -8.47 5.66 0.69
N GLU A 46 -8.89 6.85 1.10
CA GLU A 46 -8.44 8.11 0.50
C GLU A 46 -6.94 8.35 0.73
N HIS A 47 -6.45 8.15 1.95
CA HIS A 47 -5.06 8.47 2.29
C HIS A 47 -4.07 7.33 2.02
N LEU A 48 -4.44 6.08 2.29
CA LEU A 48 -3.49 4.97 2.27
C LEU A 48 -3.61 4.05 1.06
N ALA A 49 -4.80 3.91 0.46
CA ALA A 49 -4.98 2.97 -0.65
C ALA A 49 -4.09 3.27 -1.86
N PRO A 50 -3.91 4.53 -2.32
CA PRO A 50 -3.02 4.83 -3.45
C PRO A 50 -1.58 4.39 -3.18
N THR A 51 -1.08 4.64 -1.96
CA THR A 51 0.27 4.28 -1.56
C THR A 51 0.47 2.77 -1.51
N ILE A 52 -0.47 2.03 -0.92
CA ILE A 52 -0.42 0.56 -0.84
C ILE A 52 -0.51 -0.05 -2.24
N TYR A 53 -1.49 0.38 -3.03
CA TYR A 53 -1.75 -0.18 -4.35
C TYR A 53 -0.57 0.08 -5.30
N ASN A 54 -0.08 1.31 -5.37
CA ASN A 54 1.05 1.66 -6.24
C ASN A 54 2.36 1.00 -5.80
N ARG A 55 2.51 0.69 -4.51
CA ARG A 55 3.63 -0.15 -4.05
C ARG A 55 3.51 -1.57 -4.61
N GLY A 56 2.35 -2.20 -4.48
CA GLY A 56 2.10 -3.54 -5.04
C GLY A 56 2.35 -3.61 -6.55
N VAL A 57 1.89 -2.61 -7.31
CA VAL A 57 2.14 -2.52 -8.76
C VAL A 57 3.64 -2.40 -9.07
N ARG A 58 4.39 -1.59 -8.30
CA ARG A 58 5.85 -1.46 -8.46
C ARG A 58 6.58 -2.76 -8.12
N ASP A 59 6.17 -3.45 -7.07
CA ASP A 59 6.75 -4.72 -6.66
C ASP A 59 6.52 -5.81 -7.72
N ALA A 60 5.30 -5.88 -8.28
CA ALA A 60 4.97 -6.76 -9.39
C ALA A 60 5.78 -6.43 -10.66
N ARG A 61 5.90 -5.14 -11.01
CA ARG A 61 6.72 -4.70 -12.14
C ARG A 61 8.18 -5.11 -11.97
N LYS A 62 8.74 -4.95 -10.77
CA LYS A 62 10.11 -5.37 -10.46
C LYS A 62 10.28 -6.87 -10.68
N LEU A 63 9.39 -7.69 -10.12
CA LEU A 63 9.43 -9.14 -10.29
C LEU A 63 9.42 -9.55 -11.76
N VAL A 64 8.57 -8.92 -12.58
CA VAL A 64 8.49 -9.21 -14.02
C VAL A 64 9.79 -8.83 -14.72
N LEU A 65 10.35 -7.65 -14.43
CA LEU A 65 11.62 -7.22 -15.04
C LEU A 65 12.79 -8.12 -14.65
N ASP A 66 12.88 -8.51 -13.37
CA ASP A 66 13.90 -9.44 -12.89
C ASP A 66 13.81 -10.77 -13.66
N LYS A 67 12.60 -11.27 -13.91
CA LYS A 67 12.37 -12.49 -14.71
C LYS A 67 12.73 -12.33 -16.19
N MET A 68 12.51 -11.16 -16.77
CA MET A 68 12.93 -10.88 -18.15
C MET A 68 14.45 -10.84 -18.27
N GLN A 69 15.14 -10.25 -17.29
CA GLN A 69 16.60 -10.25 -17.23
C GLN A 69 17.15 -11.67 -17.09
N ASP A 70 16.58 -12.48 -16.18
CA ASP A 70 16.94 -13.90 -16.04
C ASP A 70 16.87 -14.62 -17.40
N ALA A 71 15.78 -14.41 -18.15
CA ALA A 71 15.58 -15.01 -19.46
C ALA A 71 16.60 -14.52 -20.50
N GLU A 72 16.96 -13.22 -20.51
CA GLU A 72 18.02 -12.68 -21.38
C GLU A 72 19.37 -13.36 -21.09
N PHE A 73 19.75 -13.48 -19.82
CA PHE A 73 21.00 -14.16 -19.44
C PHE A 73 21.01 -15.64 -19.85
N GLU A 74 19.88 -16.34 -19.69
CA GLU A 74 19.75 -17.74 -20.13
C GLU A 74 19.93 -17.87 -21.64
N LEU A 75 19.33 -16.98 -22.44
CA LEU A 75 19.44 -16.98 -23.89
C LEU A 75 20.88 -16.70 -24.36
N ASP A 76 21.57 -15.75 -23.73
CA ASP A 76 22.99 -15.46 -24.02
C ASP A 76 23.86 -16.69 -23.73
N GLY A 77 23.58 -17.43 -22.67
CA GLY A 77 24.26 -18.68 -22.34
C GLY A 77 24.08 -19.81 -23.35
N LEU A 78 23.03 -19.76 -24.18
CA LEU A 78 22.77 -20.73 -25.25
C LEU A 78 23.51 -20.40 -26.56
N GLN A 79 24.10 -19.23 -26.68
CA GLN A 79 24.87 -18.87 -27.88
C GLN A 79 26.12 -19.75 -27.97
N ILE A 80 26.37 -20.32 -29.16
CA ILE A 80 27.58 -21.11 -29.43
C ILE A 80 28.77 -20.15 -29.37
N GLN A 81 29.64 -20.31 -28.36
CA GLN A 81 30.91 -19.62 -28.31
C GLN A 81 31.79 -20.12 -29.47
N GLN A 82 32.00 -19.27 -30.48
CA GLN A 82 33.01 -19.48 -31.53
C GLN A 82 34.31 -18.76 -31.16
#